data_AF-A0A2V9PV15-F1
#
_entry.id   AF-A0A2V9PV15-F1
#
_cell.length_a   1.000
_cell.length_b   1.000
_cell.length_c   1.000
_cell.angle_alpha   90.00
_cell.angle_beta   90.00
_cell.angle_gamma   90.00
#
_symmetry.space_group_name_H-M   'P 1'
#
loop_
_entity.id
_entity.type
_entity.pdbx_description
1 polymer ?
#
loop_
_entity_poly.entity_id
_entity_poly.type
_entity_poly.pdbx_seq_one_letter_code
_entity_poly.pdbx_strand_id
1 'polypeptide(L)'
;MSTSIVIRDFRLSFIYTELCLEVISGKIRPTPGFAFLSQGNIYKDMFEAVQAPRDPLGLQPPWREGESQRFWKRYLPGAVLDAVSGRQAWERLVPVRSRLPLAVKGWARGQVLLEGFYYPHGLALLITVKCQEALTLSEVVKLAYAIRRSERFSVQNNQQRLTLNLGALSQRALDSMRSAALAPTAAKGVQREPFTLFTVVRAEGDGLTTEVATNGDIHNALEAITEWPPDPAAVTLPSMSDVSCLPLKLGIAKGSLLYAHQRGRVVWFPGLFTSQDKTISSLACYHRNHLFGSMQVDS
;
A
#
# COMPACT_ATOMS: atom_id res chain seq x y z
N MET A 1 -13.04 -35.78 4.71
CA MET A 1 -13.53 -34.87 3.64
C MET A 1 -12.56 -33.70 3.59
N SER A 2 -11.96 -33.40 2.44
CA SER A 2 -11.06 -32.25 2.31
C SER A 2 -11.85 -30.96 2.45
N THR A 3 -11.51 -30.12 3.41
CA THR A 3 -12.08 -28.78 3.57
C THR A 3 -11.46 -27.82 2.56
N SER A 4 -12.30 -27.07 1.86
CA SER A 4 -11.85 -26.04 0.92
C SER A 4 -11.19 -24.87 1.66
N ILE A 5 -10.27 -24.18 0.99
CA ILE A 5 -9.62 -23.00 1.56
C ILE A 5 -10.65 -21.87 1.73
N VAL A 6 -10.78 -21.38 2.96
CA VAL A 6 -11.61 -20.24 3.34
C VAL A 6 -10.71 -19.14 3.89
N ILE A 7 -10.66 -18.01 3.18
CA ILE A 7 -9.99 -16.77 3.60
C ILE A 7 -10.98 -15.95 4.41
N ARG A 8 -10.57 -15.49 5.59
CA ARG A 8 -11.41 -14.70 6.53
C ARG A 8 -10.94 -13.25 6.69
N ASP A 9 -9.67 -12.99 6.41
CA ASP A 9 -9.08 -11.65 6.44
C ASP A 9 -8.01 -11.56 5.36
N PHE A 10 -8.14 -10.56 4.49
CA PHE A 10 -7.09 -10.20 3.54
C PHE A 10 -6.91 -8.70 3.43
N ARG A 11 -5.73 -8.32 2.95
CA ARG A 11 -5.35 -6.93 2.65
C ARG A 11 -4.99 -6.81 1.19
N LEU A 12 -5.54 -5.80 0.53
CA LEU A 12 -5.21 -5.42 -0.83
C LEU A 12 -4.88 -3.94 -0.85
N SER A 13 -3.63 -3.62 -1.16
CA SER A 13 -3.14 -2.24 -1.24
C SER A 13 -2.76 -1.87 -2.65
N PHE A 14 -3.01 -0.61 -2.99
CA PHE A 14 -2.63 0.04 -4.23
C PHE A 14 -1.75 1.23 -3.90
N ILE A 15 -0.62 1.33 -4.58
CA ILE A 15 0.34 2.43 -4.47
C ILE A 15 0.27 3.19 -5.79
N TYR A 16 -0.21 4.44 -5.72
CA TYR A 16 -0.18 5.35 -6.85
C TYR A 16 0.94 6.36 -6.61
N THR A 17 1.75 6.61 -7.62
CA THR A 17 2.84 7.59 -7.56
C THR A 17 2.71 8.59 -8.70
N GLU A 18 3.04 9.84 -8.39
CA GLU A 18 3.15 10.92 -9.36
C GLU A 18 4.51 11.58 -9.22
N LEU A 19 5.37 11.41 -10.24
CA LEU A 19 6.70 12.00 -10.27
C LEU A 19 6.63 13.46 -10.73
N CYS A 20 7.05 14.36 -9.85
CA CYS A 20 7.01 15.81 -10.03
C CYS A 20 8.43 16.41 -10.05
N LEU A 21 9.33 15.87 -10.89
CA LEU A 21 10.74 16.30 -10.98
C LEU A 21 10.91 17.79 -11.32
N GLU A 22 9.90 18.40 -11.93
CA GLU A 22 9.89 19.83 -12.23
C GLU A 22 9.91 20.72 -10.98
N VAL A 23 9.44 20.22 -9.83
CA VAL A 23 9.54 20.89 -8.53
C VAL A 23 11.00 21.03 -8.10
N ILE A 24 11.80 19.97 -8.28
CA ILE A 24 13.24 19.98 -7.97
C ILE A 24 13.99 20.90 -8.92
N SER A 25 13.61 20.91 -10.20
CA SER A 25 14.23 21.79 -11.19
C SER A 25 13.88 23.28 -11.02
N GLY A 26 12.94 23.61 -10.13
CA GLY A 26 12.46 24.98 -9.91
C GLY A 26 11.49 25.50 -10.97
N LYS A 27 11.14 24.70 -11.98
CA LYS A 27 10.13 25.04 -13.01
C LYS A 27 8.74 25.18 -12.42
N ILE A 28 8.39 24.33 -11.46
CA ILE A 28 7.14 24.41 -10.70
C ILE A 28 7.47 24.83 -9.28
N ARG A 29 6.81 25.88 -8.79
CA ARG A 29 6.94 26.31 -7.40
C ARG A 29 5.83 25.69 -6.54
N PRO A 30 6.18 25.04 -5.41
CA PRO A 30 5.19 24.66 -4.42
C PRO A 30 4.45 25.88 -3.84
N THR A 31 3.29 25.63 -3.24
CA THR A 31 2.60 26.63 -2.43
C THR A 31 3.45 26.97 -1.19
N PRO A 32 3.27 28.14 -0.55
CA PRO A 32 4.11 28.54 0.59
C PRO A 32 4.17 27.51 1.73
N GLY A 33 3.05 26.84 2.04
CA GLY A 33 3.01 25.77 3.05
C GLY A 33 3.79 24.51 2.64
N PHE A 34 4.02 24.30 1.34
CA PHE A 34 4.72 23.15 0.79
C PHE A 34 6.09 23.51 0.20
N ALA A 35 6.65 24.67 0.53
CA ALA A 35 7.96 25.12 0.03
C ALA A 35 9.09 24.10 0.29
N PHE A 36 8.95 23.30 1.35
CA PHE A 36 9.84 22.20 1.70
C PHE A 36 10.06 21.16 0.60
N LEU A 37 9.13 21.02 -0.36
CA LEU A 37 9.28 20.08 -1.47
C LEU A 37 10.42 20.46 -2.42
N SER A 38 10.80 21.73 -2.45
CA SER A 38 11.82 22.26 -3.37
C SER A 38 13.12 22.67 -2.66
N GLN A 39 13.14 22.73 -1.32
CA GLN A 39 14.23 23.33 -0.55
C GLN A 39 14.65 22.43 0.61
N GLY A 40 15.85 21.87 0.53
CA GLY A 40 16.34 20.88 1.49
C GLY A 40 16.54 21.42 2.91
N ASN A 41 16.84 22.70 3.11
CA ASN A 41 16.86 23.33 4.44
C ASN A 41 15.44 23.42 5.03
N ILE A 42 14.46 23.92 4.26
CA ILE A 42 13.06 24.00 4.71
C ILE A 42 12.49 22.61 5.00
N TYR A 43 12.86 21.60 4.21
CA TYR A 43 12.50 20.22 4.48
C TYR A 43 12.98 19.75 5.86
N LYS A 44 14.24 20.04 6.22
CA LYS A 44 14.80 19.58 7.49
C LYS A 44 14.03 20.19 8.67
N ASP A 45 13.84 21.51 8.62
CA ASP A 45 13.12 22.25 9.66
C ASP A 45 11.66 21.77 9.76
N MET A 46 11.00 21.55 8.62
CA MET A 46 9.64 21.03 8.57
C MET A 46 9.55 19.60 9.12
N PHE A 47 10.48 18.71 8.76
CA PHE A 47 10.45 17.33 9.23
C PHE A 47 10.63 17.23 10.76
N GLU A 48 11.46 18.10 11.33
CA GLU A 48 11.61 18.23 12.77
C GLU A 48 10.34 18.79 13.41
N ALA A 49 9.69 19.77 12.78
CA ALA A 49 8.43 20.33 13.25
C ALA A 49 7.26 19.32 13.24
N VAL A 50 7.13 18.47 12.21
CA VAL A 50 6.02 17.48 12.15
C VAL A 50 6.17 16.35 13.15
N GLN A 51 7.36 16.14 13.73
CA GLN A 51 7.53 15.24 14.87
C GLN A 51 7.01 15.82 16.18
N ALA A 52 6.83 17.14 16.26
CA ALA A 52 6.18 17.78 17.40
C ALA A 52 4.64 17.65 17.28
N PRO A 53 3.88 17.64 18.39
CA PRO A 53 2.45 17.32 18.40
C PRO A 53 1.49 18.26 17.63
N ARG A 54 1.98 19.28 16.91
CA ARG A 54 1.14 20.33 16.30
C ARG A 54 1.78 20.91 15.03
N ASP A 55 1.60 20.24 13.90
CA ASP A 55 1.84 20.86 12.59
C ASP A 55 0.54 21.52 12.06
N PRO A 56 0.55 22.84 11.75
CA PRO A 56 -0.60 23.55 11.17
C PRO A 56 -1.09 22.96 9.83
N LEU A 57 -0.26 22.24 9.08
CA LEU A 57 -0.64 21.63 7.81
C LEU A 57 -1.21 20.21 7.96
N GLY A 58 -1.25 19.69 9.20
CA GLY A 58 -1.71 18.32 9.47
C GLY A 58 -0.81 17.25 8.87
N LEU A 59 0.46 17.57 8.60
CA LEU A 59 1.48 16.62 8.20
C LEU A 59 2.02 15.88 9.42
N GLN A 60 2.54 14.70 9.16
CA GLN A 60 3.03 13.77 10.18
C GLN A 60 4.23 13.01 9.62
N PRO A 61 5.07 12.41 10.48
CA PRO A 61 6.03 11.41 10.05
C PRO A 61 5.32 10.24 9.33
N PRO A 62 6.03 9.50 8.46
CA PRO A 62 5.39 8.44 7.70
C PRO A 62 5.03 7.21 8.56
N TRP A 63 5.65 7.06 9.73
CA TRP A 63 5.25 6.13 10.77
C TRP A 63 4.13 6.70 11.65
N ARG A 64 3.52 5.84 12.47
CA ARG A 64 2.55 6.26 13.48
C ARG A 64 3.23 6.25 14.83
N GLU A 65 2.93 7.25 15.64
CA GLU A 65 3.42 7.34 17.01
C GLU A 65 3.05 6.07 17.80
N GLY A 66 4.00 5.56 18.58
CA GLY A 66 3.83 4.34 19.38
C GLY A 66 3.75 3.02 18.59
N GLU A 67 3.69 3.05 17.26
CA GLU A 67 3.68 1.82 16.46
C GLU A 67 5.10 1.37 16.08
N SER A 68 5.43 0.11 16.34
CA SER A 68 6.70 -0.47 15.89
C SER A 68 6.69 -0.73 14.37
N GLN A 69 7.25 0.20 13.60
CA GLN A 69 7.36 0.09 12.13
C GLN A 69 8.74 -0.44 11.73
N ARG A 70 8.84 -1.76 11.49
CA ARG A 70 10.12 -2.45 11.20
C ARG A 70 10.80 -1.97 9.92
N PHE A 71 10.02 -1.56 8.91
CA PHE A 71 10.58 -0.99 7.68
C PHE A 71 11.41 0.26 8.00
N TRP A 72 10.80 1.27 8.62
CA TRP A 72 11.47 2.53 8.93
C TRP A 72 12.68 2.34 9.86
N LYS A 73 12.56 1.46 10.88
CA LYS A 73 13.69 1.13 11.78
C LYS A 73 14.90 0.52 11.04
N ARG A 74 14.69 -0.19 9.93
CA ARG A 74 15.76 -0.76 9.11
C ARG A 74 16.27 0.21 8.06
N TYR A 75 15.37 1.00 7.47
CA TYR A 75 15.68 2.00 6.47
C TYR A 75 16.51 3.16 7.05
N LEU A 76 16.26 3.49 8.33
CA LEU A 76 16.95 4.48 9.14
C LEU A 76 17.77 3.78 10.24
N PRO A 77 18.91 3.13 9.91
CA PRO A 77 19.66 2.34 10.87
C PRO A 77 20.12 3.19 12.05
N GLY A 78 19.94 2.66 13.27
CA GLY A 78 20.32 3.33 14.52
C GLY A 78 19.34 4.39 15.03
N ALA A 79 18.25 4.66 14.32
CA ALA A 79 17.27 5.66 14.74
C ALA A 79 16.20 5.08 15.68
N VAL A 80 15.94 5.81 16.77
CA VAL A 80 14.61 5.82 17.39
C VAL A 80 13.73 6.68 16.47
N LEU A 81 12.59 6.15 16.02
CA LEU A 81 11.79 6.82 14.99
C LEU A 81 11.37 8.24 15.40
N ASP A 82 11.09 8.46 16.69
CA ASP A 82 10.70 9.76 17.23
C ASP A 82 11.90 10.71 17.48
N ALA A 83 13.11 10.31 17.08
CA ALA A 83 14.34 11.09 17.20
C ALA A 83 15.08 11.22 15.85
N VAL A 84 14.42 10.91 14.73
CA VAL A 84 15.01 11.04 13.39
C VAL A 84 15.20 12.53 13.08
N SER A 85 16.42 13.01 12.88
CA SER A 85 16.62 14.43 12.53
C SER A 85 16.12 14.74 11.13
N GLY A 86 15.82 16.02 10.86
CA GLY A 86 15.45 16.47 9.52
C GLY A 86 16.55 16.19 8.51
N ARG A 87 17.83 16.28 8.94
CA ARG A 87 18.99 15.90 8.12
C ARG A 87 18.95 14.43 7.71
N GLN A 88 18.75 13.53 8.67
CA GLN A 88 18.69 12.09 8.39
C GLN A 88 17.52 11.76 7.46
N ALA A 89 16.36 12.38 7.69
CA ALA A 89 15.18 12.23 6.86
C ALA A 89 15.42 12.69 5.41
N TRP A 90 16.09 13.84 5.22
CA TRP A 90 16.43 14.36 3.90
C TRP A 90 17.40 13.45 3.15
N GLU A 91 18.50 13.05 3.80
CA GLU A 91 19.53 12.17 3.19
C GLU A 91 18.98 10.79 2.81
N ARG A 92 17.90 10.37 3.47
CA ARG A 92 17.21 9.10 3.22
C ARG A 92 15.91 9.26 2.44
N LEU A 93 15.60 10.45 1.91
CA LEU A 93 14.38 10.70 1.12
C LEU A 93 13.10 10.22 1.83
N VAL A 94 12.99 10.48 3.12
CA VAL A 94 11.80 10.13 3.90
C VAL A 94 10.63 11.02 3.46
N PRO A 95 9.44 10.49 3.17
CA PRO A 95 8.29 11.34 2.87
C PRO A 95 7.67 11.92 4.13
N VAL A 96 6.88 12.97 3.98
CA VAL A 96 5.93 13.39 5.02
C VAL A 96 4.53 12.91 4.69
N ARG A 97 3.84 12.33 5.69
CA ARG A 97 2.48 11.83 5.55
C ARG A 97 1.50 12.97 5.76
N SER A 98 0.43 12.98 4.97
CA SER A 98 -0.69 13.90 5.12
C SER A 98 -1.99 13.16 5.33
N ARG A 99 -2.90 13.79 6.08
CA ARG A 99 -4.29 13.37 6.17
C ARG A 99 -5.07 13.91 4.97
N LEU A 100 -5.71 13.02 4.23
CA LEU A 100 -6.52 13.39 3.07
C LEU A 100 -7.92 13.86 3.51
N PRO A 101 -8.55 14.80 2.78
CA PRO A 101 -9.92 15.24 3.04
C PRO A 101 -10.98 14.20 2.63
N LEU A 102 -10.55 13.02 2.16
CA LEU A 102 -11.39 11.92 1.72
C LEU A 102 -11.36 10.77 2.74
N ALA A 103 -12.54 10.27 3.10
CA ALA A 103 -12.69 9.08 3.93
C ALA A 103 -13.78 8.16 3.38
N VAL A 104 -13.46 6.89 3.18
CA VAL A 104 -14.47 5.87 2.86
C VAL A 104 -15.24 5.51 4.14
N LYS A 105 -16.56 5.46 4.04
CA LYS A 105 -17.47 5.17 5.17
C LYS A 105 -18.38 4.00 4.85
N GLY A 106 -18.53 3.09 5.80
CA GLY A 106 -19.56 2.05 5.78
C GLY A 106 -19.42 1.02 4.66
N TRP A 107 -18.20 0.64 4.27
CA TRP A 107 -18.03 -0.49 3.35
C TRP A 107 -18.32 -1.79 4.08
N ALA A 108 -19.38 -2.50 3.67
CA ALA A 108 -19.94 -3.62 4.43
C ALA A 108 -18.96 -4.79 4.66
N ARG A 109 -17.96 -4.94 3.79
CA ARG A 109 -17.00 -6.05 3.81
C ARG A 109 -15.73 -5.76 4.62
N GLY A 110 -15.60 -4.54 5.17
CA GLY A 110 -14.46 -4.16 6.00
C GLY A 110 -14.12 -2.68 5.95
N GLN A 111 -12.86 -2.33 5.66
CA GLN A 111 -12.36 -0.97 5.72
C GLN A 111 -11.51 -0.59 4.51
N VAL A 112 -11.61 0.67 4.10
CA VAL A 112 -10.72 1.25 3.08
C VAL A 112 -10.00 2.45 3.71
N LEU A 113 -8.68 2.41 3.70
CA LEU A 113 -7.82 3.43 4.29
C LEU A 113 -7.05 4.15 3.18
N LEU A 114 -6.95 5.47 3.27
CA LEU A 114 -6.21 6.30 2.34
C LEU A 114 -5.12 7.06 3.10
N GLU A 115 -3.91 7.08 2.55
CA GLU A 115 -2.78 7.81 3.12
C GLU A 115 -1.99 8.49 2.00
N GLY A 116 -1.84 9.81 2.09
CA GLY A 116 -1.04 10.60 1.16
C GLY A 116 0.35 10.85 1.72
N PHE A 117 1.36 10.86 0.85
CA PHE A 117 2.76 11.08 1.17
C PHE A 117 3.34 12.09 0.18
N TYR A 118 4.08 13.06 0.70
CA TYR A 118 4.80 14.03 -0.09
C TYR A 118 6.30 13.74 -0.04
N TYR A 119 6.89 13.56 -1.22
CA TYR A 119 8.32 13.49 -1.44
C TYR A 119 8.81 14.76 -2.12
N PRO A 120 10.09 15.14 -1.95
CA PRO A 120 10.68 16.24 -2.72
C PRO A 120 10.56 16.04 -4.25
N HIS A 121 10.56 14.80 -4.72
CA HIS A 121 10.46 14.43 -6.14
C HIS A 121 9.05 14.06 -6.62
N GLY A 122 8.04 14.00 -5.74
CA GLY A 122 6.74 13.48 -6.14
C GLY A 122 5.71 13.31 -5.03
N LEU A 123 4.58 12.71 -5.40
CA LEU A 123 3.48 12.37 -4.52
C LEU A 123 3.31 10.85 -4.51
N ALA A 124 2.96 10.28 -3.36
CA ALA A 124 2.50 8.90 -3.28
C ALA A 124 1.17 8.80 -2.52
N LEU A 125 0.24 8.02 -3.06
CA LEU A 125 -1.04 7.71 -2.46
C LEU A 125 -1.12 6.20 -2.21
N LEU A 126 -1.36 5.83 -0.96
CA LEU A 126 -1.67 4.47 -0.57
C LEU A 126 -3.18 4.33 -0.36
N ILE A 127 -3.79 3.36 -1.03
CA ILE A 127 -5.16 2.92 -0.75
C ILE A 127 -5.08 1.47 -0.27
N THR A 128 -5.49 1.21 0.97
CA THR A 128 -5.48 -0.14 1.56
C THR A 128 -6.90 -0.59 1.86
N VAL A 129 -7.31 -1.66 1.21
CA VAL A 129 -8.57 -2.35 1.46
C VAL A 129 -8.31 -3.52 2.41
N LYS A 130 -9.00 -3.53 3.54
CA LYS A 130 -9.02 -4.63 4.51
C LYS A 130 -10.39 -5.29 4.42
N CYS A 131 -10.42 -6.54 3.98
CA CYS A 131 -11.64 -7.32 3.92
C CYS A 131 -11.66 -8.31 5.07
N GLN A 132 -12.77 -8.39 5.79
CA GLN A 132 -12.98 -9.26 6.94
C GLN A 132 -14.27 -10.05 6.74
N GLU A 133 -14.23 -10.98 5.80
CA GLU A 133 -15.36 -11.79 5.36
C GLU A 133 -14.85 -13.19 5.03
N ALA A 134 -15.67 -14.21 5.31
CA ALA A 134 -15.34 -15.60 4.98
C ALA A 134 -15.64 -15.85 3.49
N LEU A 135 -14.59 -16.06 2.70
CA LEU A 135 -14.65 -16.20 1.25
C LEU A 135 -13.77 -17.37 0.80
N THR A 136 -14.22 -18.12 -0.19
CA THR A 136 -13.37 -19.05 -0.92
C THR A 136 -12.29 -18.30 -1.71
N LEU A 137 -11.24 -19.01 -2.14
CA LEU A 137 -10.18 -18.40 -2.95
C LEU A 137 -10.71 -17.76 -4.23
N SER A 138 -11.65 -18.41 -4.93
CA SER A 138 -12.28 -17.86 -6.14
C SER A 138 -13.08 -16.59 -5.85
N GLU A 139 -13.82 -16.55 -4.74
CA GLU A 139 -14.55 -15.35 -4.33
C GLU A 139 -13.63 -14.20 -3.96
N VAL A 140 -12.47 -14.47 -3.35
CA VAL A 140 -11.44 -13.47 -3.09
C VAL A 140 -10.91 -12.87 -4.38
N VAL A 141 -10.60 -13.69 -5.40
CA VAL A 141 -10.15 -13.19 -6.71
C VAL A 141 -11.23 -12.31 -7.35
N LYS A 142 -12.49 -12.78 -7.37
CA LYS A 142 -13.62 -12.00 -7.90
C LYS A 142 -13.78 -10.66 -7.18
N LEU A 143 -13.71 -10.67 -5.85
CA LEU A 143 -13.81 -9.45 -5.04
C LEU A 143 -12.61 -8.51 -5.28
N ALA A 144 -11.39 -9.03 -5.41
CA ALA A 144 -10.20 -8.23 -5.71
C ALA A 144 -10.35 -7.50 -7.06
N TYR A 145 -10.88 -8.19 -8.07
CA TYR A 145 -11.21 -7.61 -9.37
C TYR A 145 -12.31 -6.56 -9.28
N ALA A 146 -13.38 -6.84 -8.51
CA ALA A 146 -14.43 -5.88 -8.26
C ALA A 146 -13.85 -4.63 -7.59
N ILE A 147 -13.07 -4.76 -6.52
CA ILE A 147 -12.38 -3.64 -5.84
C ILE A 147 -11.57 -2.80 -6.83
N ARG A 148 -10.80 -3.44 -7.72
CA ARG A 148 -9.97 -2.73 -8.70
C ARG A 148 -10.80 -1.98 -9.75
N ARG A 149 -11.90 -2.57 -10.23
CA ARG A 149 -12.58 -2.11 -11.46
C ARG A 149 -13.98 -1.53 -11.26
N SER A 150 -14.82 -2.13 -10.42
CA SER A 150 -16.27 -1.88 -10.42
C SER A 150 -16.89 -1.56 -9.06
N GLU A 151 -16.27 -1.97 -7.95
CA GLU A 151 -16.75 -1.70 -6.60
C GLU A 151 -16.87 -0.20 -6.37
N ARG A 152 -17.98 0.21 -5.76
CA ARG A 152 -18.26 1.62 -5.50
C ARG A 152 -18.27 1.88 -4.00
N PHE A 153 -17.41 2.80 -3.58
CA PHE A 153 -17.25 3.21 -2.20
C PHE A 153 -18.05 4.47 -1.91
N SER A 154 -18.73 4.49 -0.77
CA SER A 154 -19.32 5.72 -0.21
C SER A 154 -18.20 6.55 0.43
N VAL A 155 -17.85 7.65 -0.20
CA VAL A 155 -16.74 8.53 0.19
C VAL A 155 -17.28 9.83 0.77
N GLN A 156 -16.87 10.15 1.99
CA GLN A 156 -17.02 11.49 2.56
C GLN A 156 -15.85 12.35 2.09
N ASN A 157 -16.14 13.45 1.41
CA ASN A 157 -15.18 14.48 1.03
C ASN A 157 -15.62 15.80 1.68
N ASN A 158 -14.97 16.17 2.80
CA ASN A 158 -15.46 17.24 3.68
C ASN A 158 -16.92 17.01 4.11
N GLN A 159 -17.85 17.88 3.69
CA GLN A 159 -19.29 17.76 4.00
C GLN A 159 -20.08 17.03 2.89
N GLN A 160 -19.45 16.72 1.76
CA GLN A 160 -20.12 16.08 0.62
C GLN A 160 -19.95 14.55 0.66
N ARG A 161 -21.04 13.84 0.36
CA ARG A 161 -21.03 12.39 0.18
C ARG A 161 -21.02 12.05 -1.30
N LEU A 162 -20.06 11.23 -1.71
CA LEU A 162 -19.84 10.81 -3.09
C LEU A 162 -19.82 9.29 -3.18
N THR A 163 -20.08 8.76 -4.37
CA THR A 163 -19.97 7.32 -4.65
C THR A 163 -18.95 7.11 -5.75
N LEU A 164 -17.74 6.66 -5.39
CA LEU A 164 -16.58 6.58 -6.27
C LEU A 164 -16.07 5.13 -6.38
N ASN A 165 -15.65 4.72 -7.58
CA ASN A 165 -14.84 3.51 -7.72
C ASN A 165 -13.36 3.81 -7.39
N LEU A 166 -12.51 2.78 -7.36
CA LEU A 166 -11.11 2.92 -6.97
C LEU A 166 -10.34 3.93 -7.83
N GLY A 167 -10.53 3.91 -9.15
CA GLY A 167 -9.86 4.84 -10.08
C GLY A 167 -10.28 6.30 -9.86
N ALA A 168 -11.58 6.56 -9.68
CA ALA A 168 -12.05 7.92 -9.39
C ALA A 168 -11.65 8.39 -7.98
N LEU A 169 -11.57 7.46 -7.02
CA LEU A 169 -11.10 7.72 -5.66
C LEU A 169 -9.62 8.08 -5.64
N SER A 170 -8.77 7.32 -6.33
CA SER A 170 -7.33 7.60 -6.40
C SER A 170 -7.04 8.91 -7.12
N GLN A 171 -7.68 9.15 -8.27
CA GLN A 171 -7.53 10.38 -9.02
C GLN A 171 -7.91 11.60 -8.18
N ARG A 172 -9.06 11.56 -7.50
CA ARG A 172 -9.51 12.67 -6.65
C ARG A 172 -8.59 12.91 -5.46
N ALA A 173 -8.05 11.84 -4.85
CA ALA A 173 -7.11 11.98 -3.76
C ALA A 173 -5.77 12.58 -4.22
N LEU A 174 -5.22 12.12 -5.35
CA LEU A 174 -4.01 12.70 -5.94
C LEU A 174 -4.22 14.16 -6.36
N ASP A 175 -5.34 14.47 -7.02
CA ASP A 175 -5.67 15.86 -7.39
C ASP A 175 -5.77 16.75 -6.14
N SER A 176 -6.38 16.25 -5.05
CA SER A 176 -6.45 16.99 -3.79
C SER A 176 -5.06 17.23 -3.17
N MET A 177 -4.17 16.23 -3.20
CA MET A 177 -2.79 16.41 -2.71
C MET A 177 -2.04 17.44 -3.56
N ARG A 178 -2.20 17.32 -4.88
CA ARG A 178 -1.58 18.19 -5.87
C ARG A 178 -2.03 19.64 -5.70
N SER A 179 -3.33 19.89 -5.57
CA SER A 179 -3.87 21.23 -5.38
C SER A 179 -3.49 21.86 -4.05
N ALA A 180 -3.21 21.05 -3.02
CA ALA A 180 -2.68 21.58 -1.76
C ALA A 180 -1.21 22.00 -1.89
N ALA A 181 -0.40 21.19 -2.58
CA ALA A 181 1.04 21.37 -2.63
C ALA A 181 1.55 22.26 -3.78
N LEU A 182 0.86 22.31 -4.92
CA LEU A 182 1.33 22.95 -6.14
C LEU A 182 0.36 24.02 -6.64
N ALA A 183 0.88 24.99 -7.38
CA ALA A 183 0.05 26.01 -8.03
C ALA A 183 -0.96 25.36 -9.02
N PRO A 184 -2.16 25.94 -9.21
CA PRO A 184 -3.17 25.40 -10.13
C PRO A 184 -2.68 25.24 -11.58
N THR A 185 -1.69 26.04 -12.00
CA THR A 185 -1.10 26.02 -13.34
C THR A 185 0.00 24.97 -13.51
N ALA A 186 0.40 24.28 -12.44
CA ALA A 186 1.44 23.26 -12.50
C ALA A 186 1.01 22.11 -13.44
N ALA A 187 1.92 21.61 -14.28
CA ALA A 187 1.69 20.46 -15.15
C ALA A 187 1.66 19.13 -14.36
N LYS A 188 0.75 18.21 -14.70
CA LYS A 188 0.65 16.89 -14.06
C LYS A 188 1.97 16.14 -14.20
N GLY A 189 2.40 15.51 -13.11
CA GLY A 189 3.59 14.66 -13.10
C GLY A 189 3.39 13.36 -13.87
N VAL A 190 4.46 12.58 -14.02
CA VAL A 190 4.39 11.27 -14.66
C VAL A 190 3.77 10.28 -13.67
N GLN A 191 2.65 9.67 -14.07
CA GLN A 191 1.99 8.60 -13.31
C GLN A 191 2.19 7.26 -14.02
N ARG A 192 2.25 6.18 -13.23
CA ARG A 192 2.31 4.79 -13.71
C ARG A 192 1.09 4.02 -13.21
N GLU A 193 0.84 2.86 -13.80
CA GLU A 193 -0.11 1.88 -13.25
C GLU A 193 0.21 1.61 -11.78
N PRO A 194 -0.80 1.52 -10.89
CA PRO A 194 -0.53 1.36 -9.46
C PRO A 194 0.19 0.05 -9.17
N PHE A 195 1.14 0.10 -8.25
CA PHE A 195 1.72 -1.11 -7.69
C PHE A 195 0.73 -1.74 -6.71
N THR A 196 0.49 -3.05 -6.81
CA THR A 196 -0.45 -3.77 -5.94
C THR A 196 0.23 -4.73 -4.99
N LEU A 197 -0.23 -4.75 -3.74
CA LEU A 197 0.21 -5.70 -2.74
C LEU A 197 -0.99 -6.41 -2.14
N PHE A 198 -1.00 -7.74 -2.22
CA PHE A 198 -2.02 -8.57 -1.61
C PHE A 198 -1.43 -9.44 -0.50
N THR A 199 -2.19 -9.66 0.57
CA THR A 199 -1.76 -10.51 1.69
C THR A 199 -2.96 -11.14 2.34
N VAL A 200 -2.97 -12.47 2.43
CA VAL A 200 -3.91 -13.19 3.29
C VAL A 200 -3.39 -13.10 4.74
N VAL A 201 -4.27 -12.68 5.65
CA VAL A 201 -3.97 -12.52 7.08
C VAL A 201 -4.55 -13.69 7.87
N ARG A 202 -5.77 -14.10 7.54
CA ARG A 202 -6.47 -15.23 8.16
C ARG A 202 -7.06 -16.12 7.08
N ALA A 203 -6.73 -17.40 7.11
CA ALA A 203 -7.41 -18.43 6.34
C ALA A 203 -7.30 -19.78 7.04
N GLU A 204 -8.18 -20.70 6.66
CA GLU A 204 -8.23 -22.08 7.10
C GLU A 204 -8.60 -22.98 5.90
N GLY A 205 -8.44 -24.29 6.06
CA GLY A 205 -8.73 -25.28 5.02
C GLY A 205 -7.55 -26.20 4.73
N ASP A 206 -7.85 -27.32 4.07
CA ASP A 206 -6.84 -28.29 3.66
C ASP A 206 -6.02 -27.75 2.48
N GLY A 207 -4.77 -28.19 2.36
CA GLY A 207 -3.87 -27.75 1.30
C GLY A 207 -3.09 -26.44 1.59
N LEU A 208 -3.36 -25.77 2.71
CA LEU A 208 -2.56 -24.62 3.15
C LEU A 208 -1.14 -25.00 3.56
N THR A 209 -0.91 -26.24 3.99
CA THR A 209 0.41 -26.71 4.47
C THR A 209 1.22 -27.42 3.38
N THR A 210 0.59 -27.76 2.26
CA THR A 210 1.25 -28.40 1.11
C THR A 210 1.93 -27.35 0.22
N GLU A 211 2.96 -27.78 -0.50
CA GLU A 211 3.60 -26.95 -1.52
C GLU A 211 2.57 -26.49 -2.56
N VAL A 212 2.69 -25.24 -3.01
CA VAL A 212 1.77 -24.69 -4.00
C VAL A 212 2.04 -25.35 -5.35
N ALA A 213 1.07 -26.15 -5.81
CA ALA A 213 1.17 -26.85 -7.07
C ALA A 213 1.28 -25.86 -8.24
N THR A 214 2.21 -26.16 -9.17
CA THR A 214 2.26 -25.47 -10.46
C THR A 214 0.93 -25.71 -11.19
N ASN A 215 0.37 -24.65 -11.75
CA ASN A 215 -0.94 -24.63 -12.39
C ASN A 215 -2.14 -25.02 -11.51
N GLY A 216 -1.98 -25.00 -10.18
CA GLY A 216 -3.10 -25.17 -9.25
C GLY A 216 -3.90 -23.89 -8.99
N ASP A 217 -5.02 -24.02 -8.28
CA ASP A 217 -5.93 -22.90 -7.96
C ASP A 217 -5.24 -21.76 -7.22
N ILE A 218 -4.34 -22.07 -6.29
CA ILE A 218 -3.54 -21.06 -5.58
C ILE A 218 -2.67 -20.31 -6.59
N HIS A 219 -1.93 -21.02 -7.44
CA HIS A 219 -1.08 -20.37 -8.43
C HIS A 219 -1.87 -19.47 -9.39
N ASN A 220 -3.03 -19.94 -9.88
CA ASN A 220 -3.91 -19.12 -10.72
C ASN A 220 -4.40 -17.85 -9.99
N ALA A 221 -4.79 -17.97 -8.72
CA ALA A 221 -5.23 -16.82 -7.94
C ALA A 221 -4.11 -15.81 -7.68
N LEU A 222 -2.89 -16.28 -7.42
CA LEU A 222 -1.71 -15.44 -7.24
C LEU A 222 -1.40 -14.64 -8.50
N GLU A 223 -1.39 -15.32 -9.66
CA GLU A 223 -1.17 -14.69 -10.96
C GLU A 223 -2.26 -13.64 -11.26
N ALA A 224 -3.53 -14.01 -11.08
CA ALA A 224 -4.67 -13.12 -11.33
C ALA A 224 -4.60 -11.81 -10.52
N ILE A 225 -4.17 -11.88 -9.25
CA ILE A 225 -4.13 -10.73 -8.34
C ILE A 225 -2.82 -9.91 -8.50
N THR A 226 -1.80 -10.46 -9.15
CA THR A 226 -0.54 -9.74 -9.37
C THR A 226 -0.48 -9.06 -10.74
N GLU A 227 -0.91 -9.73 -11.80
CA GLU A 227 -0.87 -9.21 -13.18
C GLU A 227 -2.18 -8.54 -13.62
N TRP A 228 -3.29 -8.82 -12.95
CA TRP A 228 -4.61 -8.27 -13.29
C TRP A 228 -5.06 -8.48 -14.75
N PRO A 229 -4.89 -9.67 -15.34
CA PRO A 229 -5.30 -9.94 -16.72
C PRO A 229 -6.80 -9.60 -16.93
N PRO A 230 -7.21 -9.21 -18.16
CA PRO A 230 -8.62 -8.95 -18.46
C PRO A 230 -9.52 -10.14 -18.11
N ASP A 231 -9.08 -11.35 -18.45
CA ASP A 231 -9.73 -12.62 -18.15
C ASP A 231 -8.76 -13.56 -17.40
N PRO A 232 -8.87 -13.69 -16.06
CA PRO A 232 -7.98 -14.55 -15.27
C PRO A 232 -8.17 -16.05 -15.53
N ALA A 233 -9.30 -16.48 -16.10
CA ALA A 233 -9.54 -17.89 -16.39
C ALA A 233 -8.81 -18.35 -17.67
N ALA A 234 -8.50 -17.42 -18.58
CA ALA A 234 -7.86 -17.70 -19.86
C ALA A 234 -6.33 -17.50 -19.86
N VAL A 235 -5.73 -17.10 -18.73
CA VAL A 235 -4.29 -16.84 -18.66
C VAL A 235 -3.49 -18.14 -18.67
N THR A 236 -2.47 -18.17 -19.53
CA THR A 236 -1.41 -19.18 -19.47
C THR A 236 -0.49 -18.82 -18.32
N LEU A 237 -0.44 -19.67 -17.30
CA LEU A 237 0.34 -19.41 -16.10
C LEU A 237 1.85 -19.58 -16.39
N PRO A 238 2.70 -18.66 -15.90
CA PRO A 238 4.16 -18.80 -16.02
C PRO A 238 4.66 -19.98 -15.19
N SER A 239 5.87 -20.47 -15.44
CA SER A 239 6.47 -21.42 -14.49
C SER A 239 6.71 -20.73 -13.15
N MET A 240 6.54 -21.46 -12.04
CA MET A 240 6.87 -20.95 -10.70
C MET A 240 8.35 -20.57 -10.55
N SER A 241 9.23 -21.11 -11.42
CA SER A 241 10.65 -20.73 -11.52
C SER A 241 10.87 -19.35 -12.16
N ASP A 242 9.95 -18.91 -13.00
CA ASP A 242 10.08 -17.70 -13.81
C ASP A 242 9.54 -16.48 -13.06
N VAL A 243 8.71 -16.72 -12.05
CA VAL A 243 8.21 -15.71 -11.13
C VAL A 243 9.14 -15.61 -9.93
N SER A 244 9.40 -14.38 -9.48
CA SER A 244 10.31 -14.12 -8.37
C SER A 244 9.74 -14.62 -7.04
N CYS A 245 9.91 -15.91 -6.76
CA CYS A 245 9.71 -16.51 -5.44
C CYS A 245 10.87 -16.10 -4.54
N LEU A 246 10.71 -15.02 -3.77
CA LEU A 246 11.80 -14.53 -2.92
C LEU A 246 12.18 -15.59 -1.86
N PRO A 247 13.49 -15.82 -1.63
CA PRO A 247 13.95 -16.87 -0.73
C PRO A 247 13.43 -16.64 0.68
N LEU A 248 12.76 -17.66 1.21
CA LEU A 248 12.23 -17.69 2.56
C LEU A 248 13.28 -18.28 3.50
N LYS A 249 13.29 -17.83 4.76
CA LYS A 249 14.14 -18.42 5.80
C LYS A 249 13.82 -19.91 5.97
N LEU A 250 14.84 -20.72 6.28
CA LEU A 250 14.66 -22.13 6.68
C LEU A 250 13.61 -22.25 7.79
N GLY A 251 12.75 -23.27 7.68
CA GLY A 251 11.72 -23.59 8.68
C GLY A 251 10.36 -22.92 8.45
N ILE A 252 10.17 -22.19 7.35
CA ILE A 252 8.85 -21.69 6.95
C ILE A 252 8.02 -22.83 6.32
N ALA A 253 6.69 -22.82 6.52
CA ALA A 253 5.78 -23.82 5.97
C ALA A 253 5.94 -23.97 4.45
N LYS A 254 5.93 -25.20 3.94
CA LYS A 254 6.20 -25.54 2.52
C LYS A 254 5.26 -24.83 1.53
N GLY A 255 4.03 -24.55 1.93
CA GLY A 255 3.08 -23.77 1.12
C GLY A 255 3.35 -22.26 1.08
N SER A 256 4.41 -21.77 1.70
CA SER A 256 4.69 -20.33 1.77
C SER A 256 5.47 -19.85 0.57
N LEU A 257 5.04 -18.73 0.02
CA LEU A 257 5.66 -18.08 -1.13
C LEU A 257 5.40 -16.58 -1.10
N LEU A 258 6.36 -15.82 -1.64
CA LEU A 258 6.18 -14.42 -1.98
C LEU A 258 6.18 -14.33 -3.50
N TYR A 259 4.98 -14.22 -4.09
CA TYR A 259 4.78 -14.16 -5.53
C TYR A 259 4.95 -12.71 -6.00
N ALA A 260 5.74 -12.46 -7.03
CA ALA A 260 6.10 -11.12 -7.41
C ALA A 260 6.27 -10.96 -8.92
N HIS A 261 5.60 -9.94 -9.44
CA HIS A 261 5.76 -9.35 -10.77
C HIS A 261 6.16 -7.88 -10.67
N GLN A 262 6.31 -7.22 -11.81
CA GLN A 262 6.79 -5.83 -11.90
C GLN A 262 5.89 -4.85 -11.13
N ARG A 263 4.55 -4.99 -11.23
CA ARG A 263 3.57 -4.10 -10.60
C ARG A 263 2.70 -4.77 -9.53
N GLY A 264 2.99 -6.02 -9.17
CA GLY A 264 2.14 -6.79 -8.27
C GLY A 264 2.91 -7.73 -7.38
N ARG A 265 2.52 -7.84 -6.11
CA ARG A 265 3.05 -8.84 -5.17
C ARG A 265 1.95 -9.47 -4.33
N VAL A 266 2.10 -10.76 -4.06
CA VAL A 266 1.27 -11.49 -3.11
C VAL A 266 2.14 -12.11 -2.03
N VAL A 267 1.79 -11.84 -0.78
CA VAL A 267 2.31 -12.54 0.40
C VAL A 267 1.37 -13.69 0.75
N TRP A 268 1.79 -14.91 0.46
CA TRP A 268 1.04 -16.13 0.78
C TRP A 268 1.83 -16.98 1.76
N PHE A 269 1.65 -16.74 3.06
CA PHE A 269 2.41 -17.40 4.13
C PHE A 269 1.46 -18.16 5.08
N PRO A 270 0.95 -19.33 4.67
CA PRO A 270 -0.07 -20.05 5.41
C PRO A 270 0.34 -20.46 6.82
N GLY A 271 1.62 -20.73 7.06
CA GLY A 271 2.15 -21.01 8.41
C GLY A 271 2.06 -19.82 9.37
N LEU A 272 1.73 -18.61 8.89
CA LEU A 272 1.55 -17.41 9.68
C LEU A 272 0.10 -16.90 9.69
N PHE A 273 -0.83 -17.61 9.05
CA PHE A 273 -2.25 -17.28 9.15
C PHE A 273 -2.69 -17.44 10.60
N THR A 274 -3.29 -16.39 11.17
CA THR A 274 -3.73 -16.45 12.56
C THR A 274 -4.99 -17.30 12.68
N SER A 275 -5.00 -18.28 13.59
CA SER A 275 -6.24 -18.87 14.11
C SER A 275 -7.05 -17.80 14.85
N GLN A 276 -8.33 -18.07 15.11
CA GLN A 276 -9.36 -17.03 15.29
C GLN A 276 -9.13 -15.98 16.41
N ASP A 277 -8.16 -16.19 17.30
CA ASP A 277 -8.03 -15.50 18.60
C ASP A 277 -6.81 -14.57 18.78
N LYS A 278 -5.95 -14.35 17.76
CA LYS A 278 -4.82 -13.42 17.92
C LYS A 278 -5.21 -11.97 17.59
N THR A 279 -5.05 -11.09 18.57
CA THR A 279 -5.29 -9.63 18.45
C THR A 279 -4.31 -8.92 17.52
N ILE A 280 -3.09 -9.45 17.34
CA ILE A 280 -2.06 -8.88 16.46
C ILE A 280 -1.59 -9.94 15.45
N SER A 281 -1.91 -9.70 14.17
CA SER A 281 -1.42 -10.55 13.08
C SER A 281 -0.02 -10.12 12.63
N SER A 282 0.93 -11.05 12.63
CA SER A 282 2.28 -10.82 12.10
C SER A 282 2.26 -10.45 10.61
N LEU A 283 1.33 -11.04 9.84
CA LEU A 283 1.15 -10.76 8.41
C LEU A 283 0.54 -9.39 8.15
N ALA A 284 -0.33 -8.93 9.04
CA ALA A 284 -0.79 -7.54 9.01
C ALA A 284 0.37 -6.54 9.11
N CYS A 285 1.28 -6.75 10.06
CA CYS A 285 2.47 -5.92 10.21
C CYS A 285 3.43 -6.12 9.01
N TYR A 286 3.61 -7.35 8.53
CA TYR A 286 4.45 -7.65 7.38
C TYR A 286 3.95 -6.93 6.12
N HIS A 287 2.65 -7.01 5.83
CA HIS A 287 2.00 -6.29 4.74
C HIS A 287 2.31 -4.79 4.82
N ARG A 288 2.18 -4.18 6.01
CA ARG A 288 2.46 -2.75 6.18
C ARG A 288 3.92 -2.39 5.91
N ASN A 289 4.86 -3.20 6.40
CA ASN A 289 6.29 -3.00 6.14
C ASN A 289 6.61 -3.16 4.66
N HIS A 290 6.03 -4.17 4.01
CA HIS A 290 6.22 -4.41 2.58
C HIS A 290 5.60 -3.30 1.72
N LEU A 291 4.43 -2.77 2.14
CA LEU A 291 3.78 -1.63 1.51
C LEU A 291 4.68 -0.40 1.53
N PHE A 292 5.27 -0.05 2.68
CA PHE A 292 6.20 1.08 2.77
C PHE A 292 7.48 0.86 1.97
N GLY A 293 8.05 -0.35 2.00
CA GLY A 293 9.21 -0.67 1.17
C GLY A 293 8.92 -0.56 -0.33
N SER A 294 7.73 -1.00 -0.75
CA SER A 294 7.31 -0.89 -2.16
C SER A 294 7.04 0.57 -2.54
N MET A 295 6.42 1.34 -1.66
CA MET A 295 6.19 2.78 -1.86
C MET A 295 7.52 3.53 -2.00
N GLN A 296 8.51 3.27 -1.15
CA GLN A 296 9.81 3.95 -1.20
C GLN A 296 10.60 3.64 -2.48
N VAL A 297 10.41 2.45 -3.06
CA VAL A 297 11.08 2.04 -4.32
C VAL A 297 10.32 2.56 -5.54
N ASP A 298 8.99 2.67 -5.45
CA ASP A 298 8.15 3.09 -6.58
C ASP A 298 7.97 4.60 -6.71
N SER A 299 8.16 5.34 -5.61
CA SER A 299 8.09 6.80 -5.55
C SER A 299 9.28 7.48 -6.19
#